data_AF-A0A521T9B5-F1
#
_entry.id   AF-A0A521T9B5-F1
#
_cell.length_a   1.000
_cell.length_b   1.000
_cell.length_c   1.000
_cell.angle_alpha   90.00
_cell.angle_beta   90.00
_cell.angle_gamma   90.00
#
_symmetry.space_group_name_H-M   'P 1'
#
loop_
_entity.id
_entity.type
_entity.pdbx_description
1 polymer ?
#
loop_
_entity_poly.entity_id
_entity_poly.type
_entity_poly.pdbx_seq_one_letter_code
_entity_poly.pdbx_strand_id
1 'polypeptide(L)'
;MRRQPPRLCSALPTAWHSVAASASERFSSHRISSVMKRFFRTPKGILTLILTALALIASPHEGFQRVMPELLSAIAAAGVLDLVILRVRHGGWEFPSGAVLTAMIVAMVLTPYGAWWVPAVTSAVAVASKYVLRYRAANIFNPAALVLAYHAFSSGESWWGALPELPLWGVAVLSALGIFMADRVNKLPAVVAFLFAYYALFTLMAFIGDPQPVAEIFRSPDLQAALYFAFFML
;
A
#
# COMPACT_ATOMS: atom_id res chain seq x y z
N MET A 1 -51.72 -12.66 -67.02
CA MET A 1 -51.95 -12.82 -65.57
C MET A 1 -50.84 -12.12 -64.80
N ARG A 2 -51.06 -10.88 -64.35
CA ARG A 2 -50.11 -10.10 -63.53
C ARG A 2 -50.48 -10.29 -62.05
N ARG A 3 -49.54 -10.79 -61.23
CA ARG A 3 -49.63 -10.73 -59.76
C ARG A 3 -48.65 -9.68 -59.27
N GLN A 4 -49.16 -8.64 -58.61
CA GLN A 4 -48.35 -7.67 -57.85
C GLN A 4 -47.80 -8.35 -56.59
N PRO A 5 -46.56 -8.06 -56.17
CA PRO A 5 -46.10 -8.39 -54.83
C PRO A 5 -46.58 -7.34 -53.81
N PRO A 6 -46.80 -7.73 -52.54
CA PRO A 6 -47.16 -6.77 -51.49
C PRO A 6 -45.97 -5.89 -51.12
N ARG A 7 -46.24 -4.58 -51.00
CA ARG A 7 -45.33 -3.59 -50.42
C ARG A 7 -45.36 -3.73 -48.90
N LEU A 8 -44.22 -4.06 -48.29
CA LEU A 8 -44.00 -3.88 -46.86
C LEU A 8 -43.31 -2.53 -46.62
N CYS A 9 -44.11 -1.54 -46.21
CA CYS A 9 -43.72 -0.51 -45.24
C CYS A 9 -43.17 -1.20 -43.97
N SER A 10 -42.31 -0.66 -43.11
CA SER A 10 -41.73 0.67 -42.93
C SER A 10 -40.79 0.57 -41.71
N ALA A 11 -39.70 1.36 -41.72
CA ALA A 11 -39.04 1.95 -40.55
C ALA A 11 -38.69 1.02 -39.36
N LEU A 12 -37.43 0.59 -39.30
CA LEU A 12 -36.78 0.29 -38.02
C LEU A 12 -36.75 1.59 -37.18
N PRO A 13 -37.25 1.61 -35.93
CA PRO A 13 -37.18 2.80 -35.10
C PRO A 13 -35.72 3.06 -34.71
N THR A 14 -35.17 4.19 -35.15
CA THR A 14 -33.87 4.73 -34.70
C THR A 14 -33.82 5.03 -33.20
N ALA A 15 -34.95 4.91 -32.49
CA ALA A 15 -35.09 5.14 -31.05
C ALA A 15 -34.47 4.05 -30.15
N TRP A 16 -34.12 2.86 -30.68
CA TRP A 16 -33.55 1.79 -29.86
C TRP A 16 -32.07 2.01 -29.52
N HIS A 17 -31.33 2.75 -30.34
CA HIS A 17 -29.90 3.03 -30.08
C HIS A 17 -29.69 4.05 -28.94
N SER A 18 -30.60 5.01 -28.76
CA SER A 18 -30.47 6.05 -27.71
C SER A 18 -30.88 5.58 -26.32
N VAL A 19 -31.86 4.67 -26.22
CA VAL A 19 -32.30 4.11 -24.92
C VAL A 19 -31.28 3.10 -24.38
N ALA A 20 -30.67 2.27 -25.23
CA ALA A 20 -29.63 1.33 -24.81
C ALA A 20 -28.34 2.04 -24.35
N ALA A 21 -27.93 3.11 -25.05
CA ALA A 21 -26.76 3.90 -24.67
C ALA A 21 -26.96 4.59 -23.31
N SER A 22 -28.09 5.28 -23.11
CA SER A 22 -28.38 5.99 -21.86
C SER A 22 -28.63 5.07 -20.65
N ALA A 23 -29.17 3.87 -20.86
CA ALA A 23 -29.28 2.85 -19.82
C ALA A 23 -27.90 2.31 -19.42
N SER A 24 -27.03 2.02 -20.39
CA SER A 24 -25.67 1.52 -20.13
C SER A 24 -24.79 2.56 -19.40
N GLU A 25 -24.88 3.84 -19.76
CA GLU A 25 -24.16 4.93 -19.10
C GLU A 25 -24.64 5.18 -17.67
N ARG A 26 -25.97 5.14 -17.44
CA ARG A 26 -26.56 5.39 -16.11
C ARG A 26 -26.33 4.22 -15.15
N PHE A 27 -26.33 2.97 -15.65
CA PHE A 27 -25.97 1.77 -14.88
C PHE A 27 -24.47 1.71 -14.54
N SER A 28 -23.60 2.15 -15.46
CA SER A 28 -22.15 2.21 -15.25
C SER A 28 -21.77 3.23 -14.16
N SER A 29 -22.28 4.46 -14.28
CA SER A 29 -21.97 5.55 -13.34
C SER A 29 -22.44 5.29 -11.89
N HIS A 30 -23.65 4.74 -11.71
CA HIS A 30 -24.15 4.41 -10.37
C HIS A 30 -23.40 3.24 -9.71
N ARG A 31 -22.99 2.23 -10.50
CA ARG A 31 -22.27 1.08 -9.96
C ARG A 31 -20.84 1.45 -9.56
N ILE A 32 -20.12 2.20 -10.39
CA ILE A 32 -18.75 2.68 -10.10
C ILE A 32 -18.73 3.56 -8.84
N SER A 33 -19.67 4.50 -8.71
CA SER A 33 -19.74 5.38 -7.52
C SER A 33 -20.02 4.60 -6.23
N SER A 34 -20.80 3.51 -6.29
CA SER A 34 -21.09 2.67 -5.13
C SER A 34 -19.89 1.82 -4.69
N VAL A 35 -19.07 1.34 -5.64
CA VAL A 35 -17.87 0.52 -5.39
C VAL A 35 -16.75 1.40 -4.82
N MET A 36 -16.52 2.58 -5.42
CA MET A 36 -15.57 3.56 -4.89
C MET A 36 -15.93 3.92 -3.44
N LYS A 37 -17.18 4.34 -3.18
CA LYS A 37 -17.64 4.68 -1.82
C LYS A 37 -17.46 3.55 -0.81
N ARG A 38 -17.59 2.28 -1.23
CA ARG A 38 -17.30 1.13 -0.36
C ARG A 38 -15.80 0.96 -0.10
N PHE A 39 -14.95 1.14 -1.09
CA PHE A 39 -13.49 1.05 -0.93
C PHE A 39 -12.96 2.09 0.07
N PHE A 40 -13.38 3.36 -0.06
CA PHE A 40 -13.04 4.45 0.87
C PHE A 40 -13.57 4.25 2.30
N ARG A 41 -14.51 3.32 2.53
CA ARG A 41 -14.97 2.96 3.88
C ARG A 41 -14.11 1.89 4.54
N THR A 42 -13.39 1.09 3.78
CA THR A 42 -12.54 0.02 4.33
C THR A 42 -11.22 0.59 4.87
N PRO A 43 -10.72 0.10 6.02
CA PRO A 43 -9.41 0.51 6.53
C PRO A 43 -8.28 0.28 5.51
N LYS A 44 -8.32 -0.83 4.76
CA LYS A 44 -7.35 -1.14 3.71
C LYS A 44 -7.37 -0.14 2.55
N GLY A 45 -8.56 0.28 2.12
CA GLY A 45 -8.69 1.25 1.04
C GLY A 45 -8.16 2.63 1.43
N ILE A 46 -8.51 3.10 2.63
CA ILE A 46 -7.96 4.35 3.18
C ILE A 46 -6.44 4.25 3.32
N LEU A 47 -5.91 3.15 3.86
CA LEU A 47 -4.46 2.96 3.99
C LEU A 47 -3.75 2.97 2.63
N THR A 48 -4.32 2.34 1.61
CA THR A 48 -3.76 2.37 0.24
C THR A 48 -3.70 3.80 -0.30
N LEU A 49 -4.73 4.61 -0.06
CA LEU A 49 -4.77 6.00 -0.49
C LEU A 49 -3.75 6.86 0.26
N ILE A 50 -3.60 6.64 1.57
CA ILE A 50 -2.58 7.31 2.38
C ILE A 50 -1.19 6.99 1.85
N LEU A 51 -0.86 5.70 1.68
CA LEU A 51 0.43 5.29 1.13
C LEU A 51 0.66 5.83 -0.28
N THR A 52 -0.39 5.91 -1.11
CA THR A 52 -0.29 6.52 -2.44
C THR A 52 0.02 8.00 -2.34
N ALA A 53 -0.65 8.74 -1.46
CA ALA A 53 -0.40 10.16 -1.24
C ALA A 53 1.02 10.39 -0.71
N LEU A 54 1.47 9.59 0.28
CA LEU A 54 2.83 9.65 0.80
C LEU A 54 3.87 9.37 -0.30
N ALA A 55 3.68 8.32 -1.11
CA ALA A 55 4.57 8.01 -2.22
C ALA A 55 4.62 9.14 -3.26
N LEU A 56 3.48 9.77 -3.57
CA LEU A 56 3.43 10.91 -4.49
C LEU A 56 4.16 12.14 -3.94
N ILE A 57 4.03 12.42 -2.64
CA ILE A 57 4.73 13.54 -1.98
C ILE A 57 6.24 13.25 -1.87
N ALA A 58 6.63 12.02 -1.58
CA ALA A 58 8.03 11.65 -1.36
C ALA A 58 8.81 11.42 -2.66
N SER A 59 8.14 10.95 -3.72
CA SER A 59 8.80 10.60 -4.99
C SER A 59 9.64 11.72 -5.65
N PRO A 60 9.30 13.02 -5.56
CA PRO A 60 10.13 14.07 -6.13
C PRO A 60 11.44 14.29 -5.36
N HIS A 61 11.46 14.00 -4.04
CA HIS A 61 12.65 14.16 -3.20
C HIS A 61 13.72 13.10 -3.54
N GLU A 62 13.30 11.86 -3.82
CA GLU A 62 14.21 10.75 -4.18
C GLU A 62 14.53 10.67 -5.68
N GLY A 63 13.68 11.29 -6.51
CA GLY A 63 13.76 11.27 -7.97
C GLY A 63 12.81 10.24 -8.59
N PHE A 64 11.82 10.75 -9.33
CA PHE A 64 10.74 9.96 -9.93
C PHE A 64 11.22 8.79 -10.80
N GLN A 65 12.30 8.98 -11.56
CA GLN A 65 12.86 7.95 -12.43
C GLN A 65 13.44 6.74 -11.68
N ARG A 66 13.81 6.91 -10.41
CA ARG A 66 14.35 5.84 -9.56
C ARG A 66 13.24 5.13 -8.81
N VAL A 67 12.34 5.90 -8.19
CA VAL A 67 11.23 5.37 -7.38
C VAL A 67 10.23 4.59 -8.22
N MET A 68 9.90 5.04 -9.43
CA MET A 68 8.84 4.41 -10.24
C MET A 68 9.14 2.97 -10.64
N PRO A 69 10.31 2.64 -11.24
CA PRO A 69 10.64 1.24 -11.57
C PRO A 69 10.61 0.33 -10.34
N GLU A 70 11.11 0.80 -9.20
CA GLU A 70 11.13 0.03 -7.96
C GLU A 70 9.72 -0.23 -7.41
N LEU A 71 8.92 0.83 -7.26
CA LEU A 71 7.57 0.72 -6.75
C LEU A 71 6.68 -0.13 -7.67
N LEU A 72 6.78 0.08 -8.98
CA LEU A 72 5.99 -0.68 -9.96
C LEU A 72 6.43 -2.15 -10.03
N SER A 73 7.73 -2.44 -9.99
CA SER A 73 8.21 -3.83 -10.00
C SER A 73 7.86 -4.56 -8.70
N ALA A 74 7.92 -3.89 -7.55
CA ALA A 74 7.41 -4.40 -6.28
C ALA A 74 5.93 -4.77 -6.35
N ILE A 75 5.08 -3.83 -6.78
CA ILE A 75 3.64 -4.03 -6.90
C ILE A 75 3.32 -5.13 -7.91
N ALA A 76 4.00 -5.14 -9.06
CA ALA A 76 3.79 -6.14 -10.10
C ALA A 76 4.19 -7.54 -9.64
N ALA A 77 5.38 -7.72 -9.07
CA ALA A 77 5.86 -9.02 -8.60
C ALA A 77 4.98 -9.57 -7.47
N ALA A 78 4.70 -8.75 -6.46
CA ALA A 78 3.82 -9.10 -5.36
C ALA A 78 2.39 -9.41 -5.82
N GLY A 79 1.83 -8.57 -6.70
CA GLY A 79 0.47 -8.71 -7.21
C GLY A 79 0.29 -9.94 -8.08
N VAL A 80 1.22 -10.22 -9.00
CA VAL A 80 1.21 -11.43 -9.85
C VAL A 80 1.30 -12.68 -8.98
N LEU A 81 2.23 -12.71 -8.03
CA LEU A 81 2.38 -13.85 -7.13
C LEU A 81 1.09 -14.08 -6.33
N ASP A 82 0.50 -13.02 -5.77
CA ASP A 82 -0.72 -13.11 -4.99
C ASP A 82 -1.90 -13.61 -5.83
N LEU A 83 -2.04 -13.09 -7.05
CA LEU A 83 -3.06 -13.53 -8.01
C LEU A 83 -2.94 -15.01 -8.32
N VAL A 84 -1.71 -15.50 -8.56
CA VAL A 84 -1.46 -16.92 -8.81
C VAL A 84 -1.85 -17.76 -7.59
N ILE A 85 -1.47 -17.33 -6.38
CA ILE A 85 -1.80 -18.06 -5.15
C ILE A 85 -3.31 -18.07 -4.91
N LEU A 86 -4.00 -16.95 -5.09
CA LEU A 86 -5.45 -16.84 -4.97
C LEU A 86 -6.17 -17.74 -5.99
N ARG A 87 -5.68 -17.77 -7.24
CA ARG A 87 -6.22 -18.62 -8.31
C ARG A 87 -6.08 -20.10 -8.00
N VAL A 88 -4.96 -20.51 -7.40
CA VAL A 88 -4.69 -21.91 -7.03
C VAL A 88 -5.49 -22.33 -5.80
N ARG A 89 -5.59 -21.47 -4.77
CA ARG A 89 -6.26 -21.84 -3.50
C ARG A 89 -7.77 -21.67 -3.52
N HIS A 90 -8.28 -20.61 -4.13
CA HIS A 90 -9.70 -20.24 -4.08
C HIS A 90 -10.42 -20.45 -5.41
N GLY A 91 -9.71 -20.80 -6.48
CA GLY A 91 -10.28 -21.07 -7.80
C GLY A 91 -10.78 -19.83 -8.56
N GLY A 92 -10.84 -18.66 -7.90
CA GLY A 92 -11.28 -17.39 -8.47
C GLY A 92 -10.15 -16.38 -8.70
N TRP A 93 -10.41 -15.41 -9.58
CA TRP A 93 -9.56 -14.23 -9.74
C TRP A 93 -10.08 -13.11 -8.84
N GLU A 94 -9.33 -12.81 -7.78
CA GLU A 94 -9.64 -11.74 -6.83
C GLU A 94 -8.54 -10.67 -6.87
N PHE A 95 -8.90 -9.40 -6.69
CA PHE A 95 -7.93 -8.31 -6.72
C PHE A 95 -6.98 -8.36 -5.52
N PRO A 96 -5.65 -8.36 -5.72
CA PRO A 96 -4.65 -8.62 -4.69
C PRO A 96 -4.37 -7.37 -3.84
N SER A 97 -5.42 -6.76 -3.27
CA SER A 97 -5.34 -5.53 -2.48
C SER A 97 -4.33 -5.60 -1.32
N GLY A 98 -4.21 -6.77 -0.69
CA GLY A 98 -3.23 -6.98 0.38
C GLY A 98 -1.79 -7.00 -0.13
N ALA A 99 -1.53 -7.60 -1.29
CA ALA A 99 -0.19 -7.63 -1.87
C ALA A 99 0.26 -6.27 -2.39
N VAL A 100 -0.64 -5.48 -2.99
CA VAL A 100 -0.35 -4.10 -3.39
C VAL A 100 0.08 -3.29 -2.18
N LEU A 101 -0.66 -3.38 -1.08
CA LEU A 101 -0.37 -2.67 0.15
C LEU A 101 0.98 -3.09 0.76
N THR A 102 1.24 -4.40 0.84
CA THR A 102 2.55 -4.91 1.30
C THR A 102 3.69 -4.44 0.40
N ALA A 103 3.54 -4.48 -0.92
CA ALA A 103 4.56 -4.01 -1.85
C ALA A 103 4.83 -2.51 -1.72
N MET A 104 3.79 -1.69 -1.53
CA MET A 104 3.97 -0.26 -1.28
C MET A 104 4.74 0.00 0.01
N ILE A 105 4.38 -0.70 1.10
CA ILE A 105 5.11 -0.59 2.38
C ILE A 105 6.58 -0.98 2.20
N VAL A 106 6.85 -2.14 1.60
CA VAL A 106 8.22 -2.63 1.40
C VAL A 106 9.04 -1.68 0.53
N ALA A 107 8.49 -1.25 -0.61
CA ALA A 107 9.17 -0.33 -1.51
C ALA A 107 9.44 1.04 -0.87
N MET A 108 8.57 1.52 0.01
CA MET A 108 8.71 2.79 0.72
C MET A 108 9.75 2.77 1.85
N VAL A 109 10.20 1.58 2.25
CA VAL A 109 11.21 1.42 3.31
C VAL A 109 12.59 1.16 2.71
N LEU A 110 12.65 0.36 1.64
CA LEU A 110 13.89 0.07 0.93
C LEU A 110 14.44 1.32 0.23
N THR A 111 15.76 1.37 0.14
CA THR A 111 16.48 2.43 -0.55
C THR A 111 16.18 2.45 -2.06
N PRO A 112 15.84 3.61 -2.66
CA PRO A 112 15.55 3.73 -4.09
C PRO A 112 16.78 3.79 -4.99
N TYR A 113 17.97 3.66 -4.40
CA TYR A 113 19.26 3.76 -5.09
C TYR A 113 19.79 2.39 -5.54
N GLY A 114 19.04 1.32 -5.28
CA GLY A 114 19.41 -0.06 -5.58
C GLY A 114 18.98 -0.51 -6.98
N ALA A 115 19.04 -1.83 -7.17
CA ALA A 115 18.50 -2.45 -8.36
C ALA A 115 17.00 -2.71 -8.18
N TRP A 116 16.20 -2.38 -9.19
CA TRP A 116 14.73 -2.50 -9.16
C TRP A 116 14.21 -3.91 -8.81
N TRP A 117 14.98 -4.96 -9.09
CA TRP A 117 14.59 -6.32 -8.78
C TRP A 117 14.65 -6.63 -7.27
N VAL A 118 15.40 -5.87 -6.47
CA VAL A 118 15.49 -6.05 -5.02
C VAL A 118 14.11 -5.83 -4.36
N PRO A 119 13.44 -4.67 -4.49
CA PRO A 119 12.11 -4.48 -3.92
C PRO A 119 11.07 -5.41 -4.54
N ALA A 120 11.25 -5.85 -5.79
CA ALA A 120 10.40 -6.87 -6.43
C ALA A 120 10.48 -8.23 -5.72
N VAL A 121 11.70 -8.75 -5.52
CA VAL A 121 11.91 -10.03 -4.84
C VAL A 121 11.52 -9.95 -3.37
N THR A 122 11.91 -8.89 -2.67
CA THR A 122 11.55 -8.68 -1.26
C THR A 122 10.03 -8.64 -1.08
N SER A 123 9.31 -7.92 -1.95
CA SER A 123 7.84 -7.85 -1.88
C SER A 123 7.19 -9.19 -2.21
N ALA A 124 7.72 -9.93 -3.18
CA ALA A 124 7.25 -11.28 -3.50
C ALA A 124 7.44 -12.24 -2.31
N VAL A 125 8.59 -12.19 -1.64
CA VAL A 125 8.85 -13.01 -0.45
C VAL A 125 7.96 -12.58 0.73
N ALA A 126 7.77 -11.28 0.93
CA ALA A 126 6.85 -10.75 1.93
C ALA A 126 5.41 -11.26 1.70
N VAL A 127 4.96 -11.29 0.45
CA VAL A 127 3.65 -11.86 0.10
C VAL A 127 3.62 -13.38 0.25
N ALA A 128 4.64 -14.11 -0.22
CA ALA A 128 4.70 -15.57 -0.09
C ALA A 128 4.65 -16.01 1.39
N SER A 129 5.40 -15.33 2.23
CA SER A 129 5.52 -15.65 3.66
C SER A 129 4.18 -15.54 4.39
N LYS A 130 3.24 -14.68 3.96
CA LYS A 130 1.89 -14.60 4.54
C LYS A 130 1.08 -15.91 4.39
N TYR A 131 1.43 -16.73 3.40
CA TYR A 131 0.79 -18.01 3.12
C TYR A 131 1.48 -19.22 3.77
N VAL A 132 2.77 -19.07 4.11
CA VAL A 132 3.59 -20.14 4.72
C VAL A 132 3.65 -19.98 6.25
N LEU A 133 3.75 -18.74 6.74
CA LEU A 133 4.06 -18.40 8.13
C LEU A 133 2.93 -17.54 8.73
N ARG A 134 1.74 -18.13 8.85
CA ARG A 134 0.56 -17.48 9.44
C ARG A 134 0.36 -17.96 10.88
N TYR A 135 0.65 -17.10 11.86
CA TYR A 135 0.29 -17.36 13.27
C TYR A 135 -0.86 -16.44 13.69
N ARG A 136 -1.96 -17.03 14.20
CA ARG A 136 -3.10 -16.37 14.85
C ARG A 136 -3.55 -15.03 14.24
N ALA A 137 -3.72 -15.00 12.92
CA ALA A 137 -4.27 -13.89 12.13
C ALA A 137 -3.38 -12.65 11.88
N ALA A 138 -2.11 -12.63 12.32
CA ALA A 138 -1.17 -11.55 12.00
C ALA A 138 -0.15 -11.99 10.93
N ASN A 139 0.20 -11.06 10.02
CA ASN A 139 1.27 -11.27 9.05
C ASN A 139 2.62 -11.08 9.77
N ILE A 140 3.29 -12.18 10.11
CA ILE A 140 4.57 -12.16 10.85
C ILE A 140 5.67 -11.40 10.07
N PHE A 141 5.58 -11.34 8.75
CA PHE A 141 6.73 -10.98 7.90
C PHE A 141 6.75 -9.57 7.30
N ASN A 142 5.80 -8.68 7.60
CA ASN A 142 5.86 -7.31 7.05
C ASN A 142 7.13 -6.56 7.50
N PRO A 143 7.61 -6.68 8.75
CA PRO A 143 8.95 -6.22 9.16
C PRO A 143 10.09 -7.18 8.80
N ALA A 144 9.85 -8.50 8.87
CA ALA A 144 10.92 -9.49 8.68
C ALA A 144 11.38 -9.63 7.21
N ALA A 145 10.54 -9.25 6.24
CA ALA A 145 10.96 -9.10 4.85
C ALA A 145 12.04 -8.02 4.70
N LEU A 146 12.03 -6.98 5.54
CA LEU A 146 13.07 -5.96 5.57
C LEU A 146 14.40 -6.55 6.03
N VAL A 147 14.38 -7.29 7.14
CA VAL A 147 15.56 -7.97 7.70
C VAL A 147 16.14 -8.97 6.68
N LEU A 148 15.26 -9.70 5.98
CA LEU A 148 15.67 -10.58 4.91
C LEU A 148 16.31 -9.81 3.75
N ALA A 149 15.74 -8.69 3.32
CA ALA A 149 16.30 -7.88 2.24
C ALA A 149 17.70 -7.35 2.58
N TYR A 150 17.86 -6.84 3.80
CA TYR A 150 19.15 -6.37 4.31
C TYR A 150 20.20 -7.48 4.31
N HIS A 151 19.89 -8.67 4.86
CA HIS A 151 20.85 -9.76 4.93
C HIS A 151 21.09 -10.50 3.61
N ALA A 152 20.07 -10.63 2.76
CA ALA A 152 20.19 -11.38 1.50
C ALA A 152 20.77 -10.55 0.35
N PHE A 153 20.53 -9.23 0.34
CA PHE A 153 20.87 -8.37 -0.79
C PHE A 153 21.75 -7.17 -0.40
N SER A 154 22.17 -7.06 0.88
CA SER A 154 22.95 -5.93 1.40
C SER A 154 22.36 -4.57 1.03
N SER A 155 21.03 -4.53 0.91
CA SER A 155 20.29 -3.34 0.52
C SER A 155 19.96 -2.52 1.75
N GLY A 156 20.22 -1.22 1.70
CA GLY A 156 19.91 -0.32 2.81
C GLY A 156 18.42 -0.02 2.94
N GLU A 157 18.01 0.34 4.14
CA GLU A 157 16.76 1.05 4.40
C GLU A 157 16.97 2.57 4.29
N SER A 158 16.05 3.26 3.62
CA SER A 158 16.02 4.74 3.62
C SER A 158 14.76 5.30 4.25
N TRP A 159 13.71 4.49 4.40
CA TRP A 159 12.42 4.94 4.91
C TRP A 159 11.91 6.19 4.17
N TRP A 160 12.17 6.31 2.87
CA TRP A 160 11.84 7.52 2.10
C TRP A 160 10.34 7.84 2.14
N GLY A 161 9.49 6.81 2.26
CA GLY A 161 8.06 6.98 2.45
C GLY A 161 7.61 7.52 3.81
N ALA A 162 8.51 7.60 4.79
CA ALA A 162 8.30 8.26 6.08
C ALA A 162 8.45 9.78 5.99
N LEU A 163 8.97 10.29 4.85
CA LEU A 163 9.17 11.71 4.56
C LEU A 163 10.08 12.44 5.58
N PRO A 164 11.32 11.94 5.84
CA PRO A 164 12.27 12.45 6.86
C PRO A 164 12.47 13.98 6.87
N GLU A 165 12.27 14.63 5.73
CA GLU A 165 12.46 16.07 5.54
C GLU A 165 11.24 16.93 5.92
N LEU A 166 10.15 16.33 6.45
CA LEU A 166 8.96 17.08 6.82
C LEU A 166 9.24 18.11 7.93
N PRO A 167 8.69 19.34 7.82
CA PRO A 167 8.66 20.27 8.93
C PRO A 167 7.79 19.73 10.08
N LEU A 168 7.96 20.28 11.28
CA LEU A 168 7.29 19.80 12.50
C LEU A 168 5.76 19.70 12.36
N TRP A 169 5.14 20.65 11.65
CA TRP A 169 3.69 20.60 11.38
C TRP A 169 3.30 19.43 10.46
N GLY A 170 4.17 19.05 9.51
CA GLY A 170 3.99 17.89 8.65
C GLY A 170 4.07 16.59 9.45
N VAL A 171 5.02 16.51 10.39
CA VAL A 171 5.12 15.37 11.34
C VAL A 171 3.87 15.28 12.21
N ALA A 172 3.33 16.40 12.68
CA ALA A 172 2.08 16.43 13.46
C ALA A 172 0.88 15.92 12.64
N VAL A 173 0.76 16.34 11.36
CA VAL A 173 -0.28 15.86 10.44
C VAL A 173 -0.13 14.36 10.17
N LEU A 174 1.09 13.89 9.90
CA LEU A 174 1.39 12.47 9.68
C LEU A 174 1.05 11.64 10.91
N SER A 175 1.39 12.14 12.11
CA SER A 175 1.09 11.48 13.37
C SER A 175 -0.41 11.42 13.63
N ALA A 176 -1.15 12.50 13.37
CA ALA A 176 -2.61 12.51 13.48
C ALA A 176 -3.25 11.50 12.52
N LEU A 177 -2.76 11.42 11.28
CA LEU A 177 -3.20 10.46 10.28
C LEU A 177 -2.90 9.01 10.71
N GLY A 178 -1.72 8.78 11.27
CA GLY A 178 -1.29 7.49 11.80
C GLY A 178 -2.13 7.04 13.00
N ILE A 179 -2.39 7.93 13.96
CA ILE A 179 -3.27 7.69 15.11
C ILE A 179 -4.69 7.38 14.63
N PHE A 180 -5.22 8.18 13.69
CA PHE A 180 -6.54 7.92 13.10
C PHE A 180 -6.62 6.53 12.46
N MET A 181 -5.59 6.11 11.73
CA MET A 181 -5.55 4.79 11.12
C MET A 181 -5.44 3.67 12.16
N ALA A 182 -4.55 3.81 13.14
CA ALA A 182 -4.37 2.85 14.21
C ALA A 182 -5.64 2.67 15.06
N ASP A 183 -6.37 3.75 15.33
CA ASP A 183 -7.67 3.71 16.00
C ASP A 183 -8.71 2.95 15.17
N ARG A 184 -8.79 3.29 13.88
CA ARG A 184 -9.73 2.66 12.93
C ARG A 184 -9.54 1.15 12.80
N VAL A 185 -8.32 0.65 12.96
CA VAL A 185 -8.02 -0.80 12.94
C VAL A 185 -7.94 -1.43 14.34
N ASN A 186 -8.26 -0.68 15.39
CA ASN A 186 -8.19 -1.10 16.79
C ASN A 186 -6.80 -1.62 17.20
N LYS A 187 -5.75 -0.93 16.73
CA LYS A 187 -4.34 -1.23 16.98
C LYS A 187 -3.64 -0.21 17.87
N LEU A 188 -4.31 0.86 18.30
CA LEU A 188 -3.73 1.88 19.17
C LEU A 188 -2.95 1.32 20.39
N PRO A 189 -3.46 0.31 21.14
CA PRO A 189 -2.70 -0.24 22.26
C PRO A 189 -1.33 -0.80 21.84
N ALA A 190 -1.27 -1.43 20.67
CA ALA A 190 -0.04 -2.00 20.14
C ALA A 190 0.93 -0.90 19.66
N VAL A 191 0.40 0.16 19.01
CA VAL A 191 1.18 1.33 18.59
C VAL A 191 1.80 2.05 19.79
N VAL A 192 0.99 2.32 20.81
CA VAL A 192 1.44 2.99 22.05
C VAL A 192 2.45 2.11 22.78
N ALA A 193 2.20 0.80 22.89
CA ALA A 193 3.14 -0.12 23.52
C ALA A 193 4.49 -0.17 22.79
N PHE A 194 4.48 -0.21 21.45
CA PHE A 194 5.70 -0.16 20.65
C PHE A 194 6.46 1.14 20.86
N LEU A 195 5.82 2.31 20.67
CA LEU A 195 6.49 3.60 20.81
C LEU A 195 7.02 3.81 22.23
N PHE A 196 6.23 3.44 23.24
CA PHE A 196 6.66 3.51 24.63
C PHE A 196 7.87 2.62 24.87
N ALA A 197 7.84 1.34 24.50
CA ALA A 197 8.95 0.42 24.70
C ALA A 197 10.21 0.88 23.93
N TYR A 198 10.05 1.30 22.68
CA TYR A 198 11.12 1.80 21.83
C TYR A 198 11.84 2.99 22.48
N TYR A 199 11.11 4.06 22.80
CA TYR A 199 11.71 5.26 23.39
C TYR A 199 12.15 5.06 24.83
N ALA A 200 11.46 4.23 25.63
CA ALA A 200 11.87 3.93 26.99
C ALA A 200 13.21 3.17 27.02
N LEU A 201 13.38 2.18 26.14
CA LEU A 201 14.64 1.43 26.04
C LEU A 201 15.79 2.31 25.58
N PHE A 202 15.59 3.16 24.56
CA PHE A 202 16.64 4.10 24.14
C PHE A 202 16.92 5.16 25.19
N THR A 203 15.91 5.67 25.88
CA THR A 203 16.12 6.59 27.01
C THR A 203 16.95 5.93 28.10
N LEU A 204 16.64 4.68 28.45
CA LEU A 204 17.43 3.92 29.43
C LEU A 204 18.87 3.71 28.94
N MET A 205 19.06 3.39 27.66
CA MET A 205 20.38 3.21 27.06
C MET A 205 21.19 4.52 27.07
N ALA A 206 20.56 5.68 26.89
CA ALA A 206 21.23 6.98 27.01
C ALA A 206 21.74 7.26 28.44
N PHE A 207 21.08 6.71 29.46
CA PHE A 207 21.52 6.83 30.86
C PHE A 207 22.61 5.81 31.25
N ILE A 208 22.63 4.64 30.62
CA ILE A 208 23.60 3.56 30.93
C ILE A 208 24.87 3.68 30.06
N GLY A 209 24.72 4.08 28.81
CA GLY A 209 25.79 4.13 27.80
C GLY A 209 26.16 5.55 27.38
N ASP A 210 26.63 5.69 26.15
CA ASP A 210 26.94 6.99 25.55
C ASP A 210 25.66 7.67 25.04
N PRO A 211 25.27 8.84 25.58
CA PRO A 211 24.05 9.54 25.17
C PRO A 211 24.14 10.13 23.76
N GLN A 212 25.34 10.37 23.21
CA GLN A 212 25.49 11.02 21.90
C GLN A 212 24.87 10.21 20.75
N PRO A 213 25.26 8.94 20.51
CA PRO A 213 24.64 8.13 19.44
C PRO A 213 23.17 7.83 19.71
N VAL A 214 22.76 7.76 20.98
CA VAL A 214 21.37 7.47 21.33
C VAL A 214 20.46 8.67 21.08
N ALA A 215 20.98 9.90 21.21
CA ALA A 215 20.23 11.12 20.90
C ALA A 215 19.84 11.24 19.43
N GLU A 216 20.60 10.62 18.52
CA GLU A 216 20.31 10.60 17.07
C GLU A 216 18.97 9.90 16.79
N ILE A 217 18.63 8.88 17.56
CA ILE A 217 17.40 8.09 17.41
C ILE A 217 16.12 8.90 17.66
N PHE A 218 16.21 9.97 18.44
CA PHE A 218 15.09 10.88 18.71
C PHE A 218 14.91 11.97 17.64
N ARG A 219 15.73 11.96 16.59
CA ARG A 219 15.74 12.95 15.51
C ARG A 219 15.41 12.30 14.18
N SER A 220 15.16 13.14 13.17
CA SER A 220 15.06 12.67 11.79
C SER A 220 16.43 12.13 11.33
N PRO A 221 16.51 10.97 10.65
CA PRO A 221 15.40 10.20 10.06
C PRO A 221 14.74 9.15 10.99
N ASP A 222 15.40 8.74 12.07
CA ASP A 222 14.98 7.59 12.90
C ASP A 222 13.62 7.78 13.58
N LEU A 223 13.33 8.99 14.08
CA LEU A 223 12.03 9.37 14.62
C LEU A 223 10.91 9.05 13.62
N GLN A 224 11.10 9.38 12.35
CA GLN A 224 10.07 9.25 11.33
C GLN A 224 9.95 7.82 10.83
N ALA A 225 11.07 7.09 10.74
CA ALA A 225 11.08 5.64 10.53
C ALA A 225 10.27 4.91 11.61
N ALA A 226 10.49 5.25 12.89
CA ALA A 226 9.75 4.67 14.01
C ALA A 226 8.24 4.98 13.94
N LEU A 227 7.86 6.20 13.58
CA LEU A 227 6.45 6.56 13.38
C LEU A 227 5.83 5.83 12.18
N TYR A 228 6.54 5.73 11.06
CA TYR A 228 6.07 4.99 9.88
C TYR A 228 5.84 3.52 10.21
N PHE A 229 6.78 2.89 10.90
CA PHE A 229 6.65 1.52 11.39
C PHE A 229 5.43 1.37 12.31
N ALA A 230 5.33 2.23 13.32
CA ALA A 230 4.27 2.15 14.33
C ALA A 230 2.87 2.32 13.71
N PHE A 231 2.70 3.24 12.76
CA PHE A 231 1.38 3.56 12.21
C PHE A 231 0.96 2.71 11.01
N PHE A 232 1.89 2.24 10.18
CA PHE A 232 1.56 1.59 8.90
C PHE A 232 1.92 0.11 8.84
N MET A 233 2.78 -0.41 9.73
CA MET A 233 3.19 -1.82 9.72
C MET A 233 2.58 -2.69 10.82
N LEU A 234 2.14 -2.10 11.94
CA LEU A 234 1.74 -2.80 13.17
C LEU A 234 0.22 -3.10 13.26
#